data_AF-A0AAJ6ELI3-F1
#
_entry.id   AF-A0AAJ6ELI3-F1
#
_cell.length_a   1.000
_cell.length_b   1.000
_cell.length_c   1.000
_cell.angle_alpha   90.00
_cell.angle_beta   90.00
_cell.angle_gamma   90.00
#
_symmetry.space_group_name_H-M   'P 1'
#
loop_
_entity.id
_entity.type
_entity.pdbx_description
1 polymer ?
#
loop_
_entity_poly.entity_id
_entity_poly.type
_entity_poly.pdbx_seq_one_letter_code
_entity_poly.pdbx_strand_id
1 'polypeptide(L)'
;MQTQLNKVIAALQDFYAQERFLLERDLGERTLTHRLAVYVERQFAGWQTDCNYDRLGERTLRLPRGSTVSSDDHLGKSIYPDIVVHQRDIPNNLLAIELRKDSNHQPIEHDQHKLQALTDPHVWFAYEIGVLVIVGRNGVTSSEVYVGGAIEPVTSIWFAERLRVSELAGKRDDDVRR
;
A
#
# COMPACT_ATOMS: atom_id res chain seq x y z
N MET A 1 15.64 -1.86 -1.20
CA MET A 1 14.59 -1.56 -0.20
C MET A 1 14.45 -0.07 0.13
N GLN A 2 15.35 0.56 0.89
CA GLN A 2 15.21 1.97 1.32
C GLN A 2 15.00 2.97 0.17
N THR A 3 15.66 2.76 -0.98
CA THR A 3 15.45 3.58 -2.19
C THR A 3 13.98 3.59 -2.63
N GLN A 4 13.31 2.44 -2.61
CA GLN A 4 11.91 2.34 -3.05
C GLN A 4 10.96 2.93 -2.01
N LEU A 5 11.26 2.75 -0.73
CA LEU A 5 10.49 3.38 0.35
C LEU A 5 10.64 4.90 0.36
N ASN A 6 11.81 5.44 0.05
CA ASN A 6 11.99 6.90 -0.14
C ASN A 6 11.13 7.43 -1.30
N LYS A 7 10.95 6.65 -2.37
CA LYS A 7 10.03 7.00 -3.47
C LYS A 7 8.57 6.99 -3.03
N VAL A 8 8.17 6.02 -2.18
CA VAL A 8 6.83 6.01 -1.57
C VAL A 8 6.62 7.25 -0.69
N ILE A 9 7.62 7.63 0.11
CA ILE A 9 7.57 8.88 0.90
C ILE A 9 7.38 10.09 0.00
N ALA A 10 8.16 10.22 -1.07
CA ALA A 10 8.03 11.32 -2.02
C ALA A 10 6.63 11.36 -2.67
N ALA A 11 6.08 10.20 -3.06
CA ALA A 11 4.73 10.09 -3.59
C ALA A 11 3.66 10.53 -2.57
N LEU A 12 3.81 10.15 -1.29
CA LEU A 12 2.92 10.60 -0.22
C LEU A 12 3.03 12.10 0.03
N GLN A 13 4.24 12.68 -0.02
CA GLN A 13 4.44 14.13 0.10
C GLN A 13 3.70 14.88 -1.01
N ASP A 14 3.86 14.44 -2.26
CA ASP A 14 3.15 15.05 -3.38
C ASP A 14 1.63 14.87 -3.24
N PHE A 15 1.17 13.68 -2.84
CA PHE A 15 -0.24 13.40 -2.59
C PHE A 15 -0.85 14.35 -1.54
N TYR A 16 -0.22 14.49 -0.37
CA TYR A 16 -0.71 15.40 0.66
C TYR A 16 -0.60 16.89 0.28
N ALA A 17 0.41 17.24 -0.54
CA ALA A 17 0.56 18.60 -1.03
C ALA A 17 -0.53 19.00 -2.02
N GLN A 18 -0.95 18.09 -2.89
CA GLN A 18 -1.81 18.37 -4.05
C GLN A 18 -3.26 17.92 -3.88
N GLU A 19 -3.54 16.91 -3.06
CA GLU A 19 -4.87 16.27 -2.95
C GLU A 19 -5.64 16.70 -1.67
N ARG A 20 -5.31 17.86 -1.08
CA ARG A 20 -5.96 18.37 0.16
C ARG A 20 -7.48 18.34 0.09
N PHE A 21 -8.05 18.72 -1.06
CA PHE A 21 -9.50 18.69 -1.27
C PHE A 21 -10.11 17.31 -1.01
N LEU A 22 -9.46 16.23 -1.46
CA LEU A 22 -9.99 14.87 -1.30
C LEU A 22 -9.96 14.42 0.17
N LEU A 23 -8.89 14.81 0.88
CA LEU A 23 -8.68 14.51 2.30
C LEU A 23 -9.63 15.31 3.19
N GLU A 24 -9.83 16.61 2.90
CA GLU A 24 -10.74 17.49 3.63
C GLU A 24 -12.20 17.10 3.46
N ARG A 25 -12.59 16.64 2.26
CA ARG A 25 -13.93 16.14 1.96
C ARG A 25 -14.17 14.69 2.36
N ASP A 26 -13.19 14.08 3.02
CA ASP A 26 -13.29 12.73 3.56
C ASP A 26 -13.68 11.67 2.51
N LEU A 27 -13.16 11.81 1.29
CA LEU A 27 -13.52 10.90 0.19
C LEU A 27 -13.09 9.45 0.48
N GLY A 28 -13.73 8.51 -0.21
CA GLY A 28 -13.52 7.08 0.00
C GLY A 28 -12.13 6.58 -0.45
N GLU A 29 -11.67 5.48 0.16
CA GLU A 29 -10.36 4.87 -0.06
C GLU A 29 -10.06 4.63 -1.54
N ARG A 30 -11.02 4.12 -2.34
CA ARG A 30 -10.83 3.91 -3.79
C ARG A 30 -10.38 5.18 -4.53
N THR A 31 -10.91 6.34 -4.15
CA THR A 31 -10.52 7.63 -4.73
C THR A 31 -9.10 8.00 -4.29
N LEU A 32 -8.78 7.84 -3.00
CA LEU A 32 -7.47 8.14 -2.46
C LEU A 32 -6.39 7.21 -3.04
N THR A 33 -6.67 5.91 -3.13
CA THR A 33 -5.82 4.87 -3.74
C THR A 33 -5.45 5.22 -5.17
N HIS A 34 -6.44 5.51 -6.03
CA HIS A 34 -6.16 5.92 -7.41
C HIS A 34 -5.28 7.18 -7.46
N ARG A 35 -5.57 8.19 -6.65
CA ARG A 35 -4.80 9.44 -6.67
C ARG A 35 -3.39 9.24 -6.15
N LEU A 36 -3.19 8.46 -5.09
CA LEU A 36 -1.87 8.07 -4.62
C LEU A 36 -1.10 7.31 -5.70
N ALA A 37 -1.75 6.38 -6.44
CA ALA A 37 -1.12 5.63 -7.52
C ALA A 37 -0.54 6.54 -8.61
N VAL A 38 -1.22 7.64 -8.95
CA VAL A 38 -0.70 8.65 -9.89
C VAL A 38 0.61 9.28 -9.39
N TYR A 39 0.74 9.55 -8.09
CA TYR A 39 1.99 10.08 -7.53
C TYR A 39 3.07 9.02 -7.40
N VAL A 40 2.69 7.78 -7.07
CA VAL A 40 3.61 6.63 -7.05
C VAL A 40 4.21 6.45 -8.45
N GLU A 41 3.41 6.39 -9.51
CA GLU A 41 3.87 6.23 -10.90
C GLU A 41 4.98 7.22 -11.29
N ARG A 42 4.85 8.49 -10.89
CA ARG A 42 5.85 9.54 -11.17
C ARG A 42 7.23 9.24 -10.56
N GLN A 43 7.28 8.50 -9.45
CA GLN A 43 8.52 8.18 -8.74
C GLN A 43 9.21 6.91 -9.29
N PHE A 44 8.51 6.10 -10.07
CA PHE A 44 8.98 4.79 -10.56
C PHE A 44 9.13 4.77 -12.09
N ALA A 45 9.95 5.68 -12.63
CA ALA A 45 10.31 5.67 -14.05
C ALA A 45 10.82 4.29 -14.52
N GLY A 46 10.27 3.81 -15.64
CA GLY A 46 10.59 2.50 -16.22
C GLY A 46 9.77 1.33 -15.65
N TRP A 47 8.90 1.57 -14.67
CA TRP A 47 7.95 0.61 -14.13
C TRP A 47 6.51 1.00 -14.49
N GLN A 48 5.58 0.06 -14.36
CA GLN A 48 4.15 0.34 -14.41
C GLN A 48 3.60 0.41 -12.99
N THR A 49 2.68 1.34 -12.77
CA THR A 49 1.90 1.42 -11.54
C THR A 49 0.44 1.13 -11.85
N ASP A 50 -0.13 0.10 -11.25
CA ASP A 50 -1.49 -0.33 -11.53
C ASP A 50 -2.28 -0.53 -10.23
N CYS A 51 -3.56 -0.21 -10.24
CA CYS A 51 -4.46 -0.51 -9.13
C CYS A 51 -5.22 -1.82 -9.36
N ASN A 52 -5.44 -2.59 -8.30
CA ASN A 52 -6.20 -3.85 -8.32
C ASN A 52 -5.68 -4.84 -9.38
N TYR A 53 -4.38 -4.86 -9.61
CA TYR A 53 -3.79 -5.67 -10.68
C TYR A 53 -3.60 -7.12 -10.23
N ASP A 54 -4.34 -8.04 -10.88
CA ASP A 54 -4.42 -9.45 -10.51
C ASP A 54 -3.88 -10.39 -11.60
N ARG A 55 -3.02 -9.90 -12.49
CA ARG A 55 -2.53 -10.69 -13.64
C ARG A 55 -1.02 -10.82 -13.68
N LEU A 56 -0.56 -11.86 -14.36
CA LEU A 56 0.81 -11.97 -14.79
C LEU A 56 0.82 -12.73 -16.12
N GLY A 57 0.86 -11.97 -17.21
CA GLY A 57 0.44 -12.44 -18.53
C GLY A 57 -1.03 -12.88 -18.47
N GLU A 58 -1.34 -14.04 -19.02
CA GLU A 58 -2.71 -14.58 -19.04
C GLU A 58 -3.16 -15.17 -17.68
N ARG A 59 -2.23 -15.37 -16.73
CA ARG A 59 -2.51 -16.03 -15.45
C ARG A 59 -3.05 -15.04 -14.42
N THR A 60 -4.07 -15.45 -13.68
CA THR A 60 -4.54 -14.71 -12.50
C THR A 60 -3.64 -14.97 -11.30
N LEU A 61 -3.29 -13.92 -10.56
CA LEU A 61 -2.61 -13.97 -9.28
C LEU A 61 -3.54 -14.56 -8.23
N ARG A 62 -3.39 -15.87 -8.01
CA ARG A 62 -4.17 -16.61 -7.02
C ARG A 62 -3.25 -17.15 -5.96
N LEU A 63 -3.67 -17.03 -4.71
CA LEU A 63 -2.98 -17.72 -3.63
C LEU A 63 -3.19 -19.23 -3.70
N PRO A 64 -2.27 -20.02 -3.11
CA PRO A 64 -2.48 -21.44 -2.90
C PRO A 64 -3.80 -21.71 -2.17
N ARG A 65 -4.47 -22.82 -2.54
CA ARG A 65 -5.73 -23.23 -1.89
C ARG A 65 -5.48 -23.45 -0.38
N GLY A 66 -6.26 -22.79 0.47
CA GLY A 66 -6.14 -22.87 1.93
C GLY A 66 -5.63 -21.60 2.62
N SER A 67 -5.17 -20.60 1.85
CA SER A 67 -4.85 -19.27 2.40
C SER A 67 -6.09 -18.57 2.96
N THR A 68 -5.96 -17.88 4.09
CA THR A 68 -7.07 -17.22 4.81
C THR A 68 -7.45 -15.84 4.26
N VAL A 69 -6.80 -15.39 3.18
CA VAL A 69 -7.10 -14.10 2.55
C VAL A 69 -8.34 -14.25 1.66
N SER A 70 -9.49 -13.74 2.12
CA SER A 70 -10.71 -13.65 1.31
C SER A 70 -11.40 -12.32 1.59
N SER A 71 -11.70 -11.56 0.54
CA SER A 71 -12.69 -10.47 0.59
C SER A 71 -13.84 -10.66 -0.40
N ASP A 72 -13.90 -11.76 -1.16
CA ASP A 72 -15.06 -12.02 -2.03
C ASP A 72 -15.18 -13.51 -2.42
N ASP A 73 -16.29 -14.12 -2.06
CA ASP A 73 -16.50 -15.58 -2.03
C ASP A 73 -17.04 -16.18 -3.34
N HIS A 74 -16.88 -15.50 -4.48
CA HIS A 74 -17.51 -15.92 -5.74
C HIS A 74 -16.58 -16.37 -6.87
N LEU A 75 -15.28 -16.07 -6.82
CA LEU A 75 -14.29 -16.60 -7.76
C LEU A 75 -12.97 -16.77 -7.01
N GLY A 76 -12.51 -18.02 -6.86
CA GLY A 76 -11.44 -18.40 -5.92
C GLY A 76 -10.34 -17.36 -5.67
N LYS A 77 -10.33 -16.79 -4.45
CA LYS A 77 -9.25 -16.07 -3.75
C LYS A 77 -8.19 -15.40 -4.63
N SER A 78 -8.63 -14.54 -5.56
CA SER A 78 -7.73 -13.56 -6.15
C SER A 78 -7.33 -12.56 -5.07
N ILE A 79 -6.04 -12.25 -4.99
CA ILE A 79 -5.57 -11.12 -4.20
C ILE A 79 -5.43 -9.91 -5.12
N TYR A 80 -6.13 -8.84 -4.75
CA TYR A 80 -6.03 -7.55 -5.41
C TYR A 80 -5.28 -6.61 -4.47
N PRO A 81 -4.00 -6.33 -4.75
CA PRO A 81 -3.33 -5.23 -4.09
C PRO A 81 -3.93 -3.89 -4.53
N ASP A 82 -4.04 -2.94 -3.61
CA ASP A 82 -4.61 -1.62 -3.92
C ASP A 82 -3.79 -0.88 -4.98
N ILE A 83 -2.45 -0.88 -4.84
CA ILE A 83 -1.50 -0.30 -5.78
C ILE A 83 -0.30 -1.23 -5.91
N VAL A 84 0.16 -1.46 -7.14
CA VAL A 84 1.40 -2.21 -7.40
C VAL A 84 2.36 -1.44 -8.29
N VAL A 85 3.65 -1.66 -8.09
CA VAL A 85 4.73 -1.27 -8.99
C VAL A 85 5.40 -2.54 -9.50
N HIS A 86 5.37 -2.75 -10.81
CA HIS A 86 5.74 -4.02 -11.43
C HIS A 86 6.07 -3.85 -12.92
N GLN A 87 6.59 -4.90 -13.55
CA GLN A 87 6.68 -5.00 -14.99
C GLN A 87 5.59 -5.94 -15.50
N ARG A 88 4.69 -5.42 -16.33
CA ARG A 88 3.60 -6.23 -16.89
C ARG A 88 4.16 -7.44 -17.67
N ASP A 89 3.40 -8.53 -17.66
CA ASP A 89 3.68 -9.80 -18.35
C ASP A 89 4.90 -10.61 -17.87
N ILE A 90 5.73 -10.10 -16.96
CA ILE A 90 6.89 -10.83 -16.41
C ILE A 90 6.91 -10.78 -14.88
N PRO A 91 7.39 -11.84 -14.19
CA PRO A 91 7.39 -11.93 -12.72
C PRO A 91 8.43 -11.02 -12.05
N ASN A 92 8.45 -9.75 -12.43
CA ASN A 92 9.29 -8.73 -11.83
C ASN A 92 8.39 -7.72 -11.11
N ASN A 93 8.15 -8.01 -9.83
CA ASN A 93 7.17 -7.34 -8.98
C ASN A 93 7.89 -6.61 -7.84
N LEU A 94 7.88 -5.28 -7.85
CA LEU A 94 8.73 -4.48 -6.98
C LEU A 94 8.05 -4.13 -5.66
N LEU A 95 6.84 -3.59 -5.73
CA LEU A 95 6.16 -3.01 -4.58
C LEU A 95 4.65 -3.26 -4.64
N ALA A 96 4.06 -3.70 -3.54
CA ALA A 96 2.62 -3.67 -3.31
C ALA A 96 2.32 -2.69 -2.16
N ILE A 97 1.27 -1.88 -2.31
CA ILE A 97 0.82 -0.93 -1.30
C ILE A 97 -0.65 -1.20 -1.01
N GLU A 98 -1.00 -1.32 0.27
CA GLU A 98 -2.38 -1.26 0.78
C GLU A 98 -2.62 0.10 1.43
N LEU A 99 -3.73 0.75 1.08
CA LEU A 99 -4.10 2.05 1.64
C LEU A 99 -5.39 1.93 2.44
N ARG A 100 -5.35 2.42 3.68
CA ARG A 100 -6.56 2.59 4.49
C ARG A 100 -6.70 3.99 5.00
N LYS A 101 -7.93 4.41 5.26
CA LYS A 101 -8.18 5.61 6.05
C LYS A 101 -8.14 5.28 7.54
N ASP A 102 -7.70 6.22 8.36
CA ASP A 102 -7.78 6.14 9.82
C ASP A 102 -9.23 6.10 10.34
N SER A 103 -10.18 6.62 9.56
CA SER A 103 -11.61 6.54 9.82
C SER A 103 -12.21 5.15 9.51
N ASN A 104 -11.45 4.25 8.88
CA ASN A 104 -11.88 2.88 8.62
C ASN A 104 -11.57 1.99 9.82
N HIS A 105 -12.62 1.59 10.53
CA HIS A 105 -12.52 0.79 11.76
C HIS A 105 -12.66 -0.71 11.52
N GLN A 106 -12.71 -1.15 10.26
CA GLN A 106 -12.64 -2.57 9.97
C GLN A 106 -11.29 -3.14 10.43
N PRO A 107 -11.22 -4.42 10.80
CA PRO A 107 -9.95 -5.07 11.13
C PRO A 107 -8.92 -4.89 10.00
N ILE A 108 -7.66 -4.61 10.34
CA ILE A 108 -6.54 -4.42 9.38
C ILE A 108 -5.93 -5.76 8.96
N GLU A 109 -6.24 -6.83 9.68
CA GLU A 109 -5.68 -8.16 9.55
C GLU A 109 -5.85 -8.72 8.13
N HIS A 110 -6.89 -8.30 7.41
CA HIS A 110 -7.06 -8.66 6.00
C HIS A 110 -5.96 -8.07 5.13
N ASP A 111 -5.67 -6.78 5.27
CA ASP A 111 -4.61 -6.08 4.53
C ASP A 111 -3.22 -6.62 4.92
N GLN A 112 -3.01 -6.91 6.21
CA GLN A 112 -1.78 -7.52 6.70
C GLN A 112 -1.56 -8.91 6.10
N HIS A 113 -2.57 -9.80 6.14
CA HIS A 113 -2.46 -11.12 5.52
C HIS A 113 -2.27 -11.02 4.00
N LYS A 114 -2.87 -10.02 3.35
CA LYS A 114 -2.69 -9.76 1.93
C LYS A 114 -1.22 -9.43 1.61
N LEU A 115 -0.61 -8.51 2.35
CA LEU A 115 0.78 -8.11 2.16
C LEU A 115 1.78 -9.23 2.52
N GLN A 116 1.49 -10.02 3.56
CA GLN A 116 2.25 -11.24 3.85
C GLN A 116 2.20 -12.19 2.66
N ALA A 117 1.02 -12.48 2.11
CA ALA A 117 0.92 -13.43 1.02
C ALA A 117 1.50 -12.90 -0.32
N LEU A 118 1.41 -11.58 -0.56
CA LEU A 118 2.00 -10.94 -1.74
C LEU A 118 3.53 -10.89 -1.70
N THR A 119 4.14 -10.92 -0.51
CA THR A 119 5.59 -10.87 -0.33
C THR A 119 6.21 -12.22 0.01
N ASP A 120 5.41 -13.29 0.06
CA ASP A 120 5.86 -14.65 0.36
C ASP A 120 6.80 -15.17 -0.75
N PRO A 121 8.07 -15.49 -0.46
CA PRO A 121 9.03 -15.95 -1.46
C PRO A 121 8.66 -17.31 -2.08
N HIS A 122 7.70 -18.03 -1.52
CA HIS A 122 7.21 -19.30 -2.04
C HIS A 122 6.11 -19.14 -3.10
N VAL A 123 5.57 -17.93 -3.31
CA VAL A 123 4.69 -17.66 -4.45
C VAL A 123 5.50 -17.19 -5.67
N TRP A 124 5.13 -17.66 -6.86
CA TRP A 124 5.86 -17.42 -8.10
C TRP A 124 5.75 -15.98 -8.65
N PHE A 125 5.02 -15.11 -7.94
CA PHE A 125 4.76 -13.72 -8.29
C PHE A 125 5.03 -12.77 -7.11
N ALA A 126 5.86 -13.18 -6.16
CA ALA A 126 6.14 -12.41 -4.96
C ALA A 126 6.61 -10.98 -5.30
N TYR A 127 6.06 -9.99 -4.59
CA TYR A 127 6.54 -8.62 -4.58
C TYR A 127 7.75 -8.52 -3.63
N GLU A 128 8.77 -7.76 -4.02
CA GLU A 128 9.96 -7.55 -3.18
C GLU A 128 9.61 -6.85 -1.86
N ILE A 129 8.68 -5.90 -1.89
CA ILE A 129 8.28 -5.07 -0.75
C ILE A 129 6.76 -4.94 -0.71
N GLY A 130 6.19 -5.09 0.48
CA GLY A 130 4.80 -4.73 0.78
C GLY A 130 4.75 -3.54 1.74
N VAL A 131 3.79 -2.64 1.56
CA VAL A 131 3.61 -1.48 2.44
C VAL A 131 2.14 -1.31 2.79
N LEU A 132 1.81 -1.28 4.08
CA LEU A 132 0.52 -0.78 4.56
C LEU A 132 0.69 0.68 4.96
N VAL A 133 -0.16 1.56 4.46
CA VAL A 133 -0.26 2.95 4.93
C VAL A 133 -1.68 3.26 5.38
N ILE A 134 -1.79 3.75 6.62
CA ILE A 134 -3.04 4.29 7.16
C ILE A 134 -2.96 5.81 7.07
N VAL A 135 -3.82 6.42 6.27
CA VAL A 135 -3.86 7.85 5.99
C VAL A 135 -4.98 8.53 6.79
N GLY A 136 -4.65 9.63 7.44
CA GLY A 136 -5.61 10.57 8.01
C GLY A 136 -5.63 11.88 7.22
N ARG A 137 -6.51 12.80 7.63
CA ARG A 137 -6.66 14.11 7.00
C ARG A 137 -5.34 14.89 6.88
N ASN A 138 -4.52 14.84 7.94
CA ASN A 138 -3.33 15.68 8.09
C ASN A 138 -2.01 14.92 7.88
N GLY A 139 -2.06 13.66 7.47
CA GLY A 139 -0.87 12.84 7.31
C GLY A 139 -1.12 11.36 7.54
N VAL A 140 -0.08 10.57 7.32
CA VAL A 140 -0.04 9.13 7.63
C VAL A 140 -0.07 8.94 9.14
N THR A 141 -1.01 8.14 9.63
CA THR A 141 -1.21 7.85 11.05
C THR A 141 -0.50 6.57 11.49
N SER A 142 -0.37 5.59 10.59
CA SER A 142 0.39 4.36 10.79
C SER A 142 0.96 3.83 9.48
N SER A 143 2.03 3.06 9.58
CA SER A 143 2.65 2.39 8.43
C SER A 143 3.35 1.10 8.85
N GLU A 144 3.29 0.07 8.00
CA GLU A 144 4.00 -1.20 8.18
C GLU A 144 4.69 -1.59 6.87
N VAL A 145 5.85 -2.22 6.96
CA VAL A 145 6.62 -2.72 5.81
C VAL A 145 6.75 -4.23 5.91
N TYR A 146 6.50 -4.90 4.79
CA TYR A 146 6.51 -6.36 4.67
C TYR A 146 7.59 -6.80 3.69
N VAL A 147 8.33 -7.84 4.06
CA VAL A 147 9.34 -8.49 3.22
C VAL A 147 9.31 -9.97 3.51
N GLY A 148 9.37 -10.80 2.47
CA GLY A 148 9.47 -12.25 2.64
C GLY A 148 8.28 -12.89 3.34
N GLY A 149 7.10 -12.28 3.25
CA GLY A 149 5.87 -12.77 3.84
C GLY A 149 5.65 -12.44 5.32
N ALA A 150 6.42 -11.53 5.89
CA ALA A 150 6.27 -11.07 7.27
C ALA A 150 6.47 -9.56 7.38
N ILE A 151 5.99 -8.98 8.48
CA ILE A 151 6.37 -7.60 8.86
C ILE A 151 7.88 -7.59 9.08
N GLU A 152 8.56 -6.62 8.49
CA GLU A 152 9.98 -6.37 8.72
C GLU A 152 10.14 -5.21 9.73
N PRO A 153 10.41 -5.50 11.03
CA PRO A 153 10.22 -4.52 12.10
C PRO A 153 11.19 -3.33 12.02
N VAL A 154 12.46 -3.58 11.70
CA VAL A 154 13.48 -2.54 11.63
C VAL A 154 13.16 -1.55 10.50
N THR A 155 12.75 -2.08 9.36
CA THR A 155 12.37 -1.24 8.20
C THR A 155 11.07 -0.50 8.44
N SER A 156 10.10 -1.13 9.12
CA SER A 156 8.82 -0.49 9.49
C SER A 156 9.04 0.71 10.42
N ILE A 157 9.90 0.56 11.44
CA ILE A 157 10.25 1.65 12.35
C ILE A 157 10.95 2.78 11.58
N TRP A 158 11.96 2.44 10.78
CA TRP A 158 12.68 3.42 9.95
C TRP A 158 11.72 4.17 9.01
N PHE A 159 10.79 3.47 8.37
CA PHE A 159 9.84 4.08 7.45
C PHE A 159 8.89 5.05 8.16
N ALA A 160 8.35 4.64 9.32
CA ALA A 160 7.50 5.50 10.15
C ALA A 160 8.24 6.76 10.65
N GLU A 161 9.51 6.63 11.05
CA GLU A 161 10.36 7.76 11.43
C GLU A 161 10.62 8.71 10.26
N ARG A 162 10.89 8.17 9.06
CA ARG A 162 11.10 8.98 7.86
C ARG A 162 9.85 9.72 7.44
N LEU A 163 8.67 9.11 7.57
CA LEU A 163 7.38 9.79 7.35
C LEU A 163 7.19 10.95 8.33
N ARG A 164 7.52 10.77 9.62
CA ARG A 164 7.47 11.85 10.63
C ARG A 164 8.38 13.03 10.28
N VAL A 165 9.63 12.74 9.92
CA VAL A 165 10.63 13.78 9.56
C VAL A 165 10.25 14.50 8.26
N SER A 166 9.50 13.85 7.38
CA SER A 166 9.04 14.41 6.09
C SER A 166 7.75 15.23 6.22
N GLU A 167 7.37 15.60 7.45
CA GLU A 167 6.13 16.33 7.81
C GLU A 167 4.84 15.59 7.41
N LEU A 168 4.92 14.28 7.19
CA LEU A 168 3.79 13.43 6.83
C LEU A 168 3.12 12.76 8.03
N ALA A 169 3.60 12.94 9.25
CA ALA A 169 2.93 12.37 10.42
C ALA A 169 1.65 13.13 10.74
N GLY A 170 0.51 12.42 10.73
CA GLY A 170 -0.78 12.99 11.09
C GLY A 170 -0.77 13.55 12.51
N LYS A 171 -1.16 14.83 12.67
CA LYS A 171 -1.49 15.39 13.99
C LYS A 171 -2.86 14.86 14.40
N ARG A 172 -3.00 14.32 15.63
CA ARG A 172 -4.32 13.99 16.20
C ARG A 172 -5.12 15.29 16.35
N ASP A 173 -6.38 15.29 15.88
CA ASP A 173 -7.30 16.45 15.94
C ASP A 173 -7.80 16.77 17.39
N ASP A 174 -7.13 16.27 18.44
CA ASP A 174 -7.52 16.51 19.84
C ASP A 174 -7.34 17.97 20.30
N ASP A 175 -6.71 18.83 19.49
CA ASP A 175 -6.43 20.24 19.84
C ASP A 175 -7.46 21.25 19.31
N VAL A 176 -8.52 20.84 18.59
CA VAL A 176 -9.52 21.78 18.02
C VAL A 176 -10.82 21.83 18.86
N ARG A 177 -10.85 21.19 20.03
CA ARG A 177 -11.95 21.32 21.00
C ARG A 177 -11.47 21.92 22.32
N ARG A 178 -11.07 23.19 22.29
CA ARG A 178 -11.05 24.08 23.46
C ARG A 178 -11.55 25.46 23.08
#